data_AF-A0A0J9YFI9-F1
#
_entry.id   AF-A0A0J9YFI9-F1
#
_cell.length_a   1.000
_cell.length_b   1.000
_cell.length_c   1.000
_cell.angle_alpha   90.00
_cell.angle_beta   90.00
_cell.angle_gamma   90.00
#
_symmetry.space_group_name_H-M   'P 1'
#
loop_
_entity.id
_entity.type
_entity.pdbx_description
1 polymer ?
#
loop_
_entity_poly.entity_id
_entity_poly.type
_entity_poly.pdbx_seq_one_letter_code
_entity_poly.pdbx_strand_id
1 'polypeptide(L)'
;LLQYPPDGGATTMFELLQRAIWLTNNGDFIGEQTRNGTYKWMTYKEVYNASHMIGSALLELGINAGEASRVGIAGLNSARYIIAQNALINYSIVFVPLYYNYNMEILWLV
;
A
#
# COMPACT_ATOMS: atom_id res chain seq x y z
N LEU A 1 22.14 -9.93 -7.05
CA LEU A 1 20.66 -10.06 -6.96
C LEU A 1 20.39 -11.12 -5.90
N LEU A 2 19.55 -10.82 -4.90
CA LEU A 2 19.15 -11.81 -3.89
C LEU A 2 18.48 -12.99 -4.60
N GLN A 3 19.02 -14.19 -4.44
CA GLN A 3 18.52 -15.39 -5.13
C GLN A 3 17.28 -15.99 -4.46
N TYR A 4 16.95 -15.54 -3.24
CA TYR A 4 15.77 -15.94 -2.48
C TYR A 4 15.48 -14.86 -1.41
N PRO A 5 14.24 -14.68 -0.94
CA PRO A 5 13.97 -13.88 0.24
C PRO A 5 14.83 -14.37 1.43
N PRO A 6 15.47 -13.47 2.20
CA PRO A 6 16.33 -13.84 3.33
C PRO A 6 15.64 -14.68 4.41
N ASP A 7 14.31 -14.70 4.42
CA ASP A 7 13.44 -15.44 5.32
C ASP A 7 12.34 -16.11 4.49
N GLY A 8 12.26 -17.45 4.53
CA GLY A 8 11.25 -18.22 3.79
C GLY A 8 9.82 -18.04 4.29
N GLY A 9 9.61 -17.40 5.45
CA GLY A 9 8.29 -17.18 6.02
C GLY A 9 7.58 -15.90 5.57
N ALA A 10 8.14 -15.12 4.64
CA ALA A 10 7.43 -14.05 3.93
C ALA A 10 8.07 -13.82 2.56
N THR A 11 7.38 -14.26 1.51
CA THR A 11 7.84 -14.24 0.11
C THR A 11 7.20 -13.10 -0.69
N THR A 12 6.11 -12.51 -0.18
CA THR A 12 5.40 -11.39 -0.79
C THR A 12 5.22 -10.22 0.19
N MET A 13 4.97 -9.02 -0.33
CA MET A 13 4.61 -7.86 0.48
C MET A 13 3.29 -8.06 1.24
N PHE A 14 2.36 -8.82 0.66
CA PHE A 14 1.10 -9.23 1.30
C PHE A 14 1.35 -10.09 2.55
N GLU A 15 2.25 -11.06 2.45
CA GLU A 15 2.66 -11.90 3.59
C GLU A 15 3.44 -11.09 4.62
N LEU A 16 4.32 -10.19 4.18
CA LEU A 16 5.10 -9.32 5.06
C LEU A 16 4.19 -8.50 5.99
N LEU A 17 3.12 -7.90 5.45
CA LEU A 17 2.19 -7.10 6.25
C LEU A 17 1.48 -7.96 7.31
N GLN A 18 0.99 -9.15 6.95
CA GLN A 18 0.36 -10.07 7.89
C GLN A 18 1.32 -10.56 8.97
N ARG A 19 2.55 -10.88 8.57
CA ARG A 19 3.61 -11.29 9.48
C ARG A 19 3.97 -10.19 10.46
N ALA A 20 3.99 -8.93 10.02
CA ALA A 20 4.23 -7.79 10.89
C ALA A 20 3.14 -7.61 11.96
N ILE A 21 1.87 -7.84 11.62
CA ILE A 21 0.78 -7.84 12.62
C ILE A 21 1.07 -8.85 13.74
N TRP A 22 1.51 -10.06 13.38
CA TRP A 22 1.81 -11.10 14.38
C TRP A 22 3.05 -10.78 15.20
N LEU A 23 4.19 -10.48 14.53
CA LEU A 23 5.48 -10.25 15.20
C LEU A 23 5.46 -9.06 16.17
N THR A 24 4.69 -8.02 15.84
CA THR A 24 4.63 -6.78 16.63
C THR A 24 3.48 -6.77 17.63
N ASN A 25 2.67 -7.83 17.67
CA ASN A 25 1.40 -7.85 18.41
C ASN A 25 0.50 -6.65 18.04
N ASN A 26 0.32 -6.42 16.73
CA ASN A 26 -0.40 -5.29 16.15
C ASN A 26 0.15 -3.92 16.58
N GLY A 27 1.47 -3.73 16.53
CA GLY A 27 2.13 -2.47 16.85
C GLY A 27 1.89 -1.35 15.83
N ASP A 28 2.52 -0.21 16.10
CA ASP A 28 2.48 0.97 15.23
C ASP A 28 3.17 0.70 13.88
N PHE A 29 2.57 1.22 12.79
CA PHE A 29 3.08 1.06 11.43
C PHE A 29 3.28 2.40 10.72
N ILE A 30 2.21 3.18 10.53
CA ILE A 30 2.27 4.44 9.79
C ILE A 30 2.09 5.60 10.76
N GLY A 31 3.11 6.46 10.87
CA GLY A 31 3.05 7.69 11.65
C GLY A 31 2.85 8.90 10.75
N GLU A 32 1.81 9.70 11.01
CA GLU A 32 1.63 11.01 10.39
C GLU A 32 1.86 12.12 11.42
N GLN A 33 2.69 13.09 11.04
CA GLN A 33 2.90 14.27 11.87
C GLN A 33 1.65 15.13 11.87
N THR A 34 1.15 15.45 13.05
CA THR A 34 0.03 16.37 13.23
C THR A 34 0.52 17.81 13.27
N ARG A 35 -0.41 18.78 13.21
CA ARG A 35 -0.08 20.21 13.19
C ARG A 35 0.69 20.71 14.42
N ASN A 36 0.61 20.00 15.54
CA ASN A 36 1.30 20.35 16.78
C ASN A 36 2.70 19.68 16.90
N GLY A 37 3.15 18.98 15.85
CA GLY A 37 4.45 18.31 15.82
C GLY A 37 4.48 16.91 16.42
N THR A 38 3.39 16.41 17.03
CA THR A 38 3.31 15.01 17.48
C THR A 38 2.96 14.07 16.33
N TYR A 39 3.28 12.78 16.48
CA TYR A 39 2.89 11.75 15.51
C TYR A 39 1.62 11.05 15.95
N LYS A 40 0.66 10.91 15.03
CA LYS A 40 -0.45 9.98 15.16
C LYS A 40 -0.10 8.71 14.41
N TRP A 41 -0.13 7.59 15.11
CA TRP A 41 0.18 6.28 14.55
C TRP A 41 -1.10 5.52 14.17
N MET A 42 -0.99 4.74 13.10
CA MET A 42 -1.92 3.67 12.76
C MET A 42 -1.22 2.34 12.96
N THR A 43 -1.95 1.38 13.53
CA THR A 43 -1.48 0.02 13.72
C THR A 43 -1.43 -0.77 12.41
N TYR A 44 -0.64 -1.84 12.38
CA TYR A 44 -0.58 -2.73 11.21
C TYR A 44 -1.97 -3.26 10.79
N LYS A 45 -2.84 -3.63 11.76
CA LYS A 45 -4.16 -4.17 11.47
C LYS A 45 -5.12 -3.11 10.92
N GLU A 46 -5.03 -1.87 11.37
CA GLU A 46 -5.83 -0.77 10.80
C GLU A 46 -5.48 -0.56 9.32
N VAL A 47 -4.19 -0.55 8.99
CA VAL A 47 -3.73 -0.41 7.60
C VAL A 47 -4.12 -1.63 6.76
N TYR A 48 -3.97 -2.83 7.31
CA TYR A 48 -4.41 -4.07 6.66
C TYR A 48 -5.91 -4.06 6.35
N ASN A 49 -6.75 -3.69 7.33
CA ASN A 49 -8.20 -3.64 7.13
C ASN A 49 -8.59 -2.57 6.10
N ALA A 50 -8.03 -1.35 6.21
CA ALA A 50 -8.29 -0.26 5.28
C ALA A 50 -7.90 -0.61 3.85
N SER A 51 -6.73 -1.23 3.66
CA SER A 51 -6.27 -1.66 2.33
C SER A 51 -7.13 -2.79 1.75
N HIS A 52 -7.62 -3.73 2.55
CA HIS A 52 -8.54 -4.77 2.06
C HIS A 52 -9.88 -4.19 1.61
N MET A 53 -10.44 -3.24 2.35
CA MET A 53 -11.68 -2.56 1.95
C MET A 53 -11.54 -1.85 0.60
N ILE A 54 -10.44 -1.10 0.40
CA ILE A 54 -10.20 -0.40 -0.87
C ILE A 54 -9.95 -1.40 -2.01
N GLY A 55 -9.10 -2.41 -1.80
CA GLY A 55 -8.73 -3.34 -2.84
C GLY A 55 -9.90 -4.21 -3.32
N SER A 56 -10.74 -4.68 -2.38
CA SER A 56 -11.97 -5.41 -2.73
C SER A 56 -12.97 -4.53 -3.49
N ALA A 57 -13.11 -3.25 -3.13
CA ALA A 57 -13.94 -2.32 -3.87
C ALA A 57 -13.41 -2.11 -5.31
N LEU A 58 -12.10 -2.07 -5.52
CA LEU A 58 -11.51 -1.97 -6.87
C LEU A 58 -11.83 -3.20 -7.72
N LEU A 59 -11.78 -4.40 -7.14
CA LEU A 59 -12.19 -5.63 -7.83
C LEU A 59 -13.65 -5.57 -8.25
N GLU A 60 -14.54 -5.13 -7.36
CA GLU A 60 -15.98 -4.95 -7.65
C GLU A 60 -16.23 -3.95 -8.78
N LEU A 61 -15.37 -2.93 -8.90
CA LEU A 61 -15.41 -1.94 -9.97
C LEU A 61 -14.80 -2.43 -11.30
N GLY A 62 -14.39 -3.69 -11.38
CA GLY A 62 -13.85 -4.31 -12.60
C GLY A 62 -12.35 -4.10 -12.83
N ILE A 63 -11.61 -3.60 -11.84
CA ILE A 63 -10.14 -3.58 -11.88
C ILE A 63 -9.66 -4.98 -11.52
N ASN A 64 -9.15 -5.72 -12.51
CA ASN A 64 -8.82 -7.14 -12.33
C ASN A 64 -7.47 -7.32 -11.61
N ALA A 65 -7.32 -8.45 -10.91
CA ALA A 65 -6.03 -8.87 -10.38
C ALA A 65 -5.04 -9.21 -11.52
N GLY A 66 -3.74 -9.09 -11.24
CA GLY A 66 -2.65 -9.44 -12.15
C GLY A 66 -2.23 -8.31 -13.08
N GLU A 67 -1.41 -8.65 -14.08
CA GLU A 67 -0.74 -7.66 -14.94
C GLU A 67 -1.65 -7.01 -15.99
N ALA A 68 -2.86 -7.55 -16.18
CA ALA A 68 -3.86 -7.01 -17.09
C ALA A 68 -4.45 -5.67 -16.62
N SER A 69 -4.30 -5.34 -15.33
CA SER A 69 -4.69 -4.04 -14.77
C SER A 69 -3.49 -3.37 -14.12
N ARG A 70 -3.30 -2.10 -14.46
CA ARG A 70 -2.28 -1.24 -13.87
C ARG A 70 -2.96 -0.01 -13.31
N VAL A 71 -2.70 0.30 -12.05
CA VAL A 71 -3.32 1.43 -11.36
C VAL A 71 -2.24 2.42 -10.96
N GLY A 72 -2.32 3.62 -11.52
CA GLY A 72 -1.49 4.74 -11.12
C GLY A 72 -1.92 5.30 -9.76
N ILE A 73 -0.98 5.50 -8.85
CA ILE A 73 -1.22 6.23 -7.59
C ILE A 73 -0.43 7.53 -7.63
N ALA A 74 -1.14 8.66 -7.71
CA ALA A 74 -0.57 9.99 -7.59
C ALA A 74 -0.91 10.59 -6.22
N GLY A 75 0.08 11.07 -5.50
CA GLY A 75 -0.14 11.71 -4.20
C GLY A 75 1.15 12.02 -3.45
N LEU A 76 1.00 12.80 -2.39
CA LEU A 76 2.07 13.05 -1.44
C LEU A 76 2.33 11.79 -0.59
N ASN A 77 3.57 11.64 -0.13
CA ASN A 77 3.92 10.61 0.85
C ASN A 77 3.06 10.82 2.12
N SER A 78 2.08 9.95 2.31
CA SER A 78 1.03 10.06 3.32
C SER A 78 0.50 8.69 3.69
N ALA A 79 -0.23 8.60 4.81
CA ALA A 79 -0.91 7.38 5.22
C ALA A 79 -1.83 6.84 4.12
N ARG A 80 -2.56 7.74 3.45
CA ARG A 80 -3.48 7.39 2.36
C ARG A 80 -2.75 6.75 1.18
N TYR A 81 -1.58 7.29 0.81
CA TYR A 81 -0.77 6.74 -0.27
C TYR A 81 -0.32 5.31 0.04
N ILE A 82 0.21 5.08 1.25
CA ILE A 82 0.68 3.76 1.67
C ILE A 82 -0.48 2.75 1.78
N ILE A 83 -1.63 3.19 2.29
CA ILE A 83 -2.84 2.35 2.33
C ILE A 83 -3.28 1.96 0.91
N ALA A 84 -3.32 2.91 -0.03
CA ALA A 84 -3.69 2.65 -1.42
C ALA A 84 -2.71 1.69 -2.11
N GLN A 85 -1.40 1.84 -1.86
CA GLN A 85 -0.40 0.91 -2.37
C GLN A 85 -0.61 -0.51 -1.83
N ASN A 86 -0.87 -0.66 -0.52
CA ASN A 86 -1.18 -1.97 0.06
C ASN A 86 -2.49 -2.54 -0.49
N ALA A 87 -3.48 -1.70 -0.81
CA ALA A 87 -4.74 -2.15 -1.40
C ALA A 87 -4.52 -2.86 -2.73
N LEU A 88 -3.64 -2.34 -3.59
CA LEU A 88 -3.30 -2.98 -4.86
C LEU A 88 -2.46 -4.25 -4.66
N ILE A 89 -1.48 -4.19 -3.76
CA ILE A 89 -0.62 -5.35 -3.42
C ILE A 89 -1.44 -6.53 -2.91
N ASN A 90 -2.42 -6.30 -2.03
CA ASN A 90 -3.23 -7.36 -1.41
C ASN A 90 -4.02 -8.20 -2.43
N TYR A 91 -4.29 -7.64 -3.62
CA TYR A 91 -5.06 -8.31 -4.68
C TYR A 91 -4.23 -8.50 -5.96
N SER A 92 -2.89 -8.47 -5.85
CA SER A 92 -1.98 -8.69 -6.97
C SER A 92 -2.21 -7.72 -8.15
N ILE A 93 -2.71 -6.52 -7.90
CA ILE A 93 -2.89 -5.48 -8.91
C ILE A 93 -1.57 -4.72 -9.04
N VAL A 94 -1.11 -4.50 -10.27
CA VAL A 94 0.15 -3.77 -10.51
C VAL A 94 -0.07 -2.29 -10.17
N PHE A 95 0.59 -1.81 -9.12
CA PHE A 95 0.60 -0.37 -8.80
C PHE A 95 1.72 0.34 -9.54
N VAL A 96 1.44 1.55 -10.03
CA VAL A 96 2.40 2.42 -10.70
C VAL A 96 2.53 3.70 -9.87
N PRO A 97 3.66 3.92 -9.15
CA PRO A 97 3.84 5.11 -8.34
C PRO A 97 4.08 6.34 -9.23
N LEU A 98 3.23 7.36 -9.10
CA LEU A 98 3.33 8.61 -9.86
C LEU A 98 3.73 9.75 -8.90
N TYR A 99 5.04 10.04 -8.85
CA TYR A 99 5.60 11.02 -7.91
C TYR A 99 5.28 12.47 -8.29
N TYR A 100 5.14 13.34 -7.28
CA TYR A 100 4.80 14.76 -7.41
C TYR A 100 5.72 15.59 -8.34
N ASN A 101 6.91 15.09 -8.68
CA ASN A 101 7.80 15.74 -9.65
C ASN A 101 7.23 15.74 -11.09
N TYR A 102 6.15 14.99 -11.33
CA TYR A 102 5.35 15.09 -12.54
C TYR A 102 4.34 16.25 -12.39
N ASN A 103 4.30 17.16 -13.38
CA ASN A 103 3.23 18.14 -13.49
C ASN A 103 1.88 17.39 -13.47
N MET A 104 1.01 17.70 -12.50
CA MET A 104 -0.29 17.03 -12.36
C MET A 104 -1.15 17.13 -13.63
N GLU A 105 -0.93 18.15 -14.47
CA GLU A 105 -1.60 18.29 -15.76
C GLU A 105 -1.21 17.20 -16.77
N ILE A 106 -0.01 16.62 -16.64
CA ILE A 106 0.49 15.57 -17.54
C ILE A 106 -0.04 14.18 -17.13
N LEU A 107 -0.44 13.99 -15.87
CA LEU A 107 -0.89 12.69 -15.36
C LEU A 107 -2.13 12.14 -16.07
N TRP A 108 -2.98 13.00 -16.62
CA TRP A 108 -4.18 12.59 -17.36
C TRP A 108 -3.92 12.21 -18.83
N LEU A 109 -2.70 12.44 -19.32
CA LEU A 109 -2.30 12.13 -20.70
C LEU A 109 -1.65 10.74 -20.84
N VAL A 110 -1.49 10.01 -19.72
CA VAL A 110 -0.83 8.70 -19.64
C VAL A 110 -1.85 7.59 -19.47
#